data_AF-A0A950ZG91-F1
#
_entry.id   AF-A0A950ZG91-F1
#
_cell.length_a   1.000
_cell.length_b   1.000
_cell.length_c   1.000
_cell.angle_alpha   90.00
_cell.angle_beta   90.00
_cell.angle_gamma   90.00
#
_symmetry.space_group_name_H-M   'P 1'
#
loop_
_entity.id
_entity.type
_entity.pdbx_description
1 polymer ?
#
loop_
_entity_poly.entity_id
_entity_poly.type
_entity_poly.pdbx_seq_one_letter_code
_entity_poly.pdbx_strand_id
1 'polypeptide(L)'
;MKKSLLLFALAAFAASSSFATYVVMLKDGTRYLAKAKWTVVNGKAIVQLENGQALQLDPSLIDGPRSEQATKLGLTNANVIDLNPNMPEAQTTTARPSLGSQIKLRKPAENAATPPPVKSVTPPVATNPGAVPPEVIDRFDRAFENVGIFEKKVVSTGGNSLRADLVTDTEERVFNAISAASFLMVRNAGQSVRIDMVELYMRTTTGGIAGRFQMTREDAEALDKHTISQQEYFVRKVLY
;
A
#
# COMPACT_ATOMS: atom_id res chain seq x y z
N MET A 1 -39.51 34.83 -6.60
CA MET A 1 -38.30 34.83 -7.45
C MET A 1 -37.02 35.29 -6.75
N LYS A 2 -37.05 35.98 -5.60
CA LYS A 2 -35.84 36.47 -4.90
C LYS A 2 -35.10 35.44 -4.04
N LYS A 3 -35.75 34.34 -3.66
CA LYS A 3 -35.15 33.27 -2.81
C LYS A 3 -34.27 32.29 -3.60
N SER A 4 -34.51 32.15 -4.91
CA SER A 4 -33.72 31.25 -5.78
C SER A 4 -32.35 31.83 -6.16
N LEU A 5 -32.19 33.16 -6.11
CA LEU A 5 -30.91 33.81 -6.41
C LEU A 5 -29.89 33.64 -5.27
N LEU A 6 -30.38 33.52 -4.03
CA LEU A 6 -29.54 33.36 -2.84
C LEU A 6 -28.97 31.94 -2.70
N LEU A 7 -29.68 30.92 -3.21
CA LEU A 7 -29.15 29.55 -3.27
C LEU A 7 -28.05 29.37 -4.32
N PHE A 8 -28.12 30.11 -5.44
CA PHE A 8 -27.09 30.04 -6.48
C PHE A 8 -25.77 30.70 -6.06
N ALA A 9 -25.84 31.75 -5.22
CA ALA A 9 -24.65 32.43 -4.70
C ALA A 9 -23.88 31.59 -3.67
N LEU A 10 -24.56 30.74 -2.90
CA LEU A 10 -23.91 29.87 -1.92
C LEU A 10 -23.25 28.63 -2.58
N ALA A 11 -23.80 28.15 -3.69
CA ALA A 11 -23.20 27.07 -4.48
C ALA A 11 -21.92 27.49 -5.23
N ALA A 12 -21.78 28.78 -5.56
CA ALA A 12 -20.60 29.30 -6.26
C ALA A 12 -19.35 29.42 -5.36
N PHE A 13 -19.51 29.52 -4.04
CA PHE A 13 -18.39 29.69 -3.11
C PHE A 13 -17.77 28.37 -2.62
N ALA A 14 -18.41 27.22 -2.88
CA ALA A 14 -17.86 25.90 -2.53
C ALA A 14 -16.94 25.31 -3.62
N ALA A 15 -16.77 25.99 -4.76
CA ALA A 15 -16.03 25.48 -5.91
C ALA A 15 -14.54 25.89 -5.94
N SER A 16 -14.04 26.67 -4.97
CA SER A 16 -12.68 27.23 -4.99
C SER A 16 -11.70 26.52 -4.05
N SER A 17 -11.72 25.19 -4.02
CA SER A 17 -10.56 24.40 -3.59
C SER A 17 -9.94 23.80 -4.84
N SER A 18 -9.33 24.66 -5.66
CA SER A 18 -8.33 24.21 -6.63
C SER A 18 -7.24 23.52 -5.82
N PHE A 19 -7.25 22.19 -5.82
CA PHE A 19 -6.12 21.38 -5.42
C PHE A 19 -5.01 21.63 -6.45
N ALA A 20 -4.35 22.77 -6.32
CA ALA A 20 -3.18 23.09 -7.12
C ALA A 20 -2.03 22.23 -6.59
N THR A 21 -1.83 21.06 -7.21
CA THR A 21 -0.67 20.22 -7.00
C THR A 21 0.59 21.05 -7.27
N TYR A 22 1.34 21.33 -6.22
CA TYR A 22 2.60 22.06 -6.26
C TYR A 22 3.75 21.10 -6.46
N VAL A 23 4.62 21.35 -7.43
CA VAL A 23 5.79 20.50 -7.68
C VAL A 23 6.99 21.10 -6.96
N VAL A 24 7.49 20.41 -5.93
CA VAL A 24 8.74 20.75 -5.26
C VAL A 24 9.88 20.01 -5.95
N MET A 25 10.77 20.76 -6.58
CA MET A 25 12.01 20.28 -7.19
C MET A 25 13.16 20.44 -6.19
N LEU A 26 13.86 19.36 -5.93
CA LEU A 26 15.17 19.40 -5.28
C LEU A 26 16.26 19.76 -6.30
N LYS A 27 17.39 20.27 -5.81
CA LYS A 27 18.57 20.60 -6.63
C LYS A 27 19.18 19.37 -7.30
N ASP A 28 19.01 18.20 -6.71
CA ASP A 28 19.41 16.89 -7.28
C ASP A 28 18.52 16.42 -8.44
N GLY A 29 17.41 17.12 -8.71
CA GLY A 29 16.45 16.80 -9.78
C GLY A 29 15.24 15.98 -9.32
N THR A 30 15.20 15.55 -8.05
CA THR A 30 14.07 14.82 -7.46
C THR A 30 12.83 15.72 -7.37
N ARG A 31 11.66 15.09 -7.57
CA ARG A 31 10.36 15.76 -7.62
C ARG A 31 9.45 15.25 -6.52
N TYR A 32 8.85 16.16 -5.77
CA TYR A 32 7.78 15.86 -4.84
C TYR A 32 6.50 16.59 -5.23
N LEU A 33 5.38 15.87 -5.21
CA LEU A 33 4.06 16.45 -5.37
C LEU A 33 3.54 16.87 -3.99
N ALA A 34 3.30 18.17 -3.85
CA ALA A 34 2.90 18.82 -2.63
C ALA A 34 1.53 19.48 -2.77
N LYS A 35 0.78 19.59 -1.67
CA LYS A 35 -0.49 20.33 -1.63
C LYS A 35 -0.28 21.84 -1.73
N ALA A 36 0.91 22.31 -1.35
CA ALA A 36 1.26 23.72 -1.32
C ALA A 36 2.78 23.90 -1.35
N LYS A 37 3.21 25.15 -1.59
CA LYS A 37 4.60 25.57 -1.43
C LYS A 37 5.11 25.26 -0.02
N TRP A 38 6.36 24.83 0.10
CA TRP A 38 6.95 24.45 1.38
C TRP A 38 7.02 25.63 2.35
N THR A 39 6.87 25.35 3.63
CA THR A 39 6.97 26.33 4.71
C THR A 39 8.22 26.08 5.53
N VAL A 40 9.04 27.10 5.79
CA VAL A 40 10.23 26.95 6.63
C VAL A 40 9.82 27.15 8.08
N VAL A 41 9.90 26.09 8.89
CA VAL A 41 9.62 26.09 10.33
C VAL A 41 10.84 25.56 11.05
N ASN A 42 11.37 26.32 12.02
CA ASN A 42 12.58 25.95 12.78
C ASN A 42 13.80 25.64 11.89
N GLY A 43 13.98 26.38 10.80
CA GLY A 43 15.11 26.20 9.88
C GLY A 43 15.00 24.97 8.97
N LYS A 44 13.89 24.22 9.01
CA LYS A 44 13.61 23.09 8.11
C LYS A 44 12.44 23.43 7.19
N ALA A 45 12.55 23.06 5.92
CA ALA A 45 11.47 23.18 4.95
C ALA A 45 10.49 22.01 5.14
N ILE A 46 9.25 22.33 5.50
CA ILE A 46 8.17 21.37 5.63
C ILE A 46 7.39 21.38 4.31
N VAL A 47 7.45 20.29 3.58
CA VAL A 47 6.67 20.03 2.37
C VAL A 47 5.47 19.18 2.76
N GLN A 48 4.26 19.68 2.56
CA GLN A 48 3.06 18.88 2.73
C GLN A 48 2.77 18.15 1.44
N LEU A 49 3.00 16.84 1.42
CA LEU A 49 2.78 15.98 0.26
C LEU A 49 1.28 15.80 -0.02
N GLU A 50 0.93 15.45 -1.26
CA GLU A 50 -0.47 15.20 -1.66
C GLU A 50 -1.14 14.09 -0.83
N ASN A 51 -0.36 13.08 -0.44
CA ASN A 51 -0.81 12.00 0.46
C ASN A 51 -1.08 12.46 1.90
N GLY A 52 -0.89 13.76 2.22
CA GLY A 52 -1.12 14.34 3.55
C GLY A 52 0.06 14.19 4.51
N GLN A 53 1.16 13.56 4.11
CA GLN A 53 2.37 13.48 4.92
C GLN A 53 3.18 14.78 4.86
N ALA A 54 3.82 15.13 5.97
CA ALA A 54 4.76 16.24 6.04
C ALA A 54 6.18 15.71 5.88
N LEU A 55 6.85 16.08 4.79
CA LEU A 55 8.25 15.79 4.53
C LEU A 55 9.10 16.97 5.03
N GLN A 56 10.08 16.68 5.90
CA GLN A 56 11.03 17.68 6.36
C GLN A 56 12.30 17.62 5.50
N LEU A 57 12.61 18.71 4.81
CA LEU A 57 13.79 18.85 3.97
C LEU A 57 14.64 20.01 4.49
N ASP A 58 15.92 20.00 4.13
CA ASP A 58 16.74 21.19 4.27
C ASP A 58 16.33 22.22 3.20
N PRO A 59 16.02 23.48 3.56
CA PRO A 59 15.68 24.52 2.60
C PRO A 59 16.74 24.73 1.51
N SER A 60 18.01 24.47 1.82
CA SER A 60 19.12 24.63 0.87
C SER A 60 19.14 23.61 -0.26
N LEU A 61 18.45 22.47 -0.08
CA LEU A 61 18.32 21.41 -1.07
C LEU A 61 17.17 21.67 -2.05
N ILE A 62 16.25 22.57 -1.72
CA ILE A 62 15.10 22.89 -2.58
C ILE A 62 15.53 23.91 -3.64
N ASP A 63 15.24 23.59 -4.90
CA ASP A 63 15.38 24.53 -6.00
C ASP A 63 14.05 25.27 -6.18
N GLY A 64 13.93 26.42 -5.51
CA GLY A 64 12.71 27.21 -5.55
C GLY A 64 12.34 27.71 -6.95
N PRO A 65 13.27 28.29 -7.73
CA PRO A 65 13.02 28.70 -9.11
C PRO A 65 12.52 27.56 -10.00
N ARG A 66 13.13 26.36 -9.94
CA ARG A 66 12.66 25.20 -10.72
C ARG A 66 11.33 24.67 -10.23
N SER A 67 11.07 24.69 -8.92
CA SER A 67 9.78 24.26 -8.35
C SER A 67 8.62 25.12 -8.87
N GLU A 68 8.82 26.44 -8.92
CA GLU A 68 7.81 27.37 -9.45
C GLU A 68 7.61 27.21 -10.95
N GLN A 69 8.69 27.01 -11.71
CA GLN A 69 8.60 26.73 -13.15
C GLN A 69 7.88 25.41 -13.43
N ALA A 70 8.21 24.33 -12.70
CA ALA A 70 7.57 23.02 -12.85
C ALA A 70 6.08 23.06 -12.50
N THR A 71 5.72 23.81 -11.45
CA THR A 71 4.33 24.02 -11.07
C THR A 71 3.57 24.85 -12.12
N LYS A 72 4.17 25.93 -12.65
CA LYS A 72 3.55 26.76 -13.71
C LYS A 72 3.36 26.02 -15.02
N LEU A 73 4.27 25.11 -15.35
CA LEU A 73 4.22 24.30 -16.57
C LEU A 73 3.26 23.11 -16.45
N GLY A 74 2.62 22.90 -15.28
CA GLY A 74 1.70 21.79 -15.07
C GLY A 74 2.36 20.43 -15.27
N LEU A 75 3.64 20.28 -14.91
CA LEU A 75 4.38 19.00 -14.93
C LEU A 75 3.90 18.04 -13.83
N THR A 76 2.59 17.96 -13.62
CA THR A 76 1.93 17.08 -12.66
C THR A 76 1.78 15.66 -13.23
N ASN A 77 1.77 15.50 -14.56
CA ASN A 77 1.55 14.21 -15.22
C ASN A 77 2.48 14.01 -16.43
N ALA A 78 3.72 13.57 -16.17
CA ALA A 78 4.52 12.90 -17.19
C ALA A 78 5.43 11.88 -16.50
N ASN A 79 5.17 10.59 -16.77
CA ASN A 79 5.98 9.42 -16.46
C ASN A 79 7.43 9.73 -16.06
N VAL A 80 7.79 9.46 -14.80
CA VAL A 80 9.18 9.16 -14.46
C VAL A 80 9.19 7.91 -13.58
N ILE A 81 9.63 6.85 -14.23
CA ILE A 81 10.10 5.59 -13.68
C ILE A 81 11.13 5.85 -12.57
N ASP A 82 10.97 5.05 -11.52
CA ASP A 82 11.86 4.75 -10.39
C ASP A 82 13.37 4.89 -10.66
N LEU A 83 14.15 5.28 -9.64
CA LEU A 83 15.57 4.93 -9.39
C LEU A 83 16.21 5.88 -8.35
N ASN A 84 16.15 5.52 -7.06
CA ASN A 84 17.40 5.42 -6.28
C ASN A 84 17.25 4.54 -5.00
N PRO A 85 17.77 3.30 -4.99
CA PRO A 85 17.85 2.43 -3.81
C PRO A 85 19.10 2.67 -2.94
N ASN A 86 19.71 3.85 -2.99
CA ASN A 86 20.92 4.15 -2.23
C ASN A 86 20.92 5.58 -1.67
N MET A 87 20.47 5.75 -0.43
CA MET A 87 21.06 6.70 0.52
C MET A 87 20.92 6.18 1.96
N PRO A 88 21.85 6.54 2.86
CA PRO A 88 22.08 5.87 4.13
C PRO A 88 20.93 6.05 5.12
N GLU A 89 20.69 5.00 5.91
CA GLU A 89 19.82 5.01 7.08
C GLU A 89 20.12 6.22 7.97
N ALA A 90 19.23 7.20 7.97
CA ALA A 90 19.15 8.17 9.04
C ALA A 90 18.69 7.42 10.30
N GLN A 91 19.63 7.16 11.20
CA GLN A 91 19.41 6.57 12.51
C GLN A 91 18.27 7.30 13.23
N THR A 92 17.15 6.63 13.41
CA THR A 92 16.16 6.99 14.43
C THR A 92 16.35 6.05 15.61
N THR A 93 17.19 6.48 16.54
CA THR A 93 17.25 5.91 17.88
C THR A 93 15.96 6.27 18.61
N THR A 94 15.04 5.32 18.72
CA THR A 94 14.13 5.25 19.87
C THR A 94 13.66 3.81 20.03
N ALA A 95 14.40 3.08 20.86
CA ALA A 95 14.04 1.75 21.33
C ALA A 95 12.66 1.82 21.99
N ARG A 96 11.68 1.11 21.43
CA ARG A 96 10.46 0.76 22.14
C ARG A 96 10.78 -0.47 23.00
N PRO A 97 10.66 -0.40 24.33
CA PRO A 97 10.96 -1.54 25.20
C PRO A 97 9.92 -2.64 24.96
N SER A 98 10.37 -3.82 24.51
CA SER A 98 9.54 -5.01 24.53
C SER A 98 9.42 -5.51 25.97
N LEU A 99 8.18 -5.73 26.41
CA LEU A 99 7.81 -6.23 27.74
C LEU A 99 8.24 -7.71 27.99
N GLY A 100 9.19 -8.23 27.22
CA GLY A 100 9.69 -9.61 27.33
C GLY A 100 10.85 -9.79 28.31
N SER A 101 11.41 -8.70 28.87
CA SER A 101 12.63 -8.75 29.68
C SER A 101 12.42 -8.83 31.20
N GLN A 102 11.17 -8.95 31.68
CA GLN A 102 10.88 -9.01 33.12
C GLN A 102 10.51 -10.39 33.69
N ILE A 103 10.43 -11.45 32.89
CA ILE A 103 10.20 -12.80 33.44
C ILE A 103 11.54 -13.51 33.67
N LYS A 104 12.23 -13.11 34.75
CA LYS A 104 13.32 -13.88 35.35
C LYS A 104 12.73 -15.07 36.10
N LEU A 105 12.63 -16.24 35.47
CA LEU A 105 12.39 -17.49 36.19
C LEU A 105 13.74 -18.09 36.61
N ARG A 106 13.91 -18.22 37.94
CA ARG A 106 15.09 -18.73 38.65
C ARG A 106 15.57 -20.07 38.09
N LYS A 107 16.89 -20.18 37.98
CA LYS A 107 17.65 -21.42 37.80
C LYS A 107 17.89 -22.05 39.18
N PRO A 108 17.53 -23.32 39.40
CA PRO A 108 18.29 -24.21 40.27
C PRO A 108 19.04 -25.21 39.41
N ALA A 109 20.31 -25.41 39.75
CA ALA A 109 21.13 -26.45 39.17
C ALA A 109 20.79 -27.81 39.80
N GLU A 110 21.07 -28.84 39.00
CA GLU A 110 21.79 -30.04 39.40
C GLU A 110 21.02 -31.37 39.59
N ASN A 111 21.57 -32.36 38.89
CA ASN A 111 21.51 -33.81 39.02
C ASN A 111 20.33 -34.62 38.47
N ALA A 112 20.71 -35.42 37.46
CA ALA A 112 20.44 -36.84 37.28
C ALA A 112 18.99 -37.30 37.14
N ALA A 113 18.57 -37.52 35.89
CA ALA A 113 18.21 -38.83 35.36
C ALA A 113 17.62 -38.62 33.96
N THR A 114 18.10 -39.38 32.98
CA THR A 114 17.55 -39.45 31.62
C THR A 114 16.17 -40.11 31.64
N PRO A 115 15.13 -39.50 31.07
CA PRO A 115 14.00 -40.22 30.48
C PRO A 115 14.07 -40.13 28.95
N PRO A 116 13.48 -41.09 28.22
CA PRO A 116 13.72 -41.29 26.79
C PRO A 116 13.26 -40.08 25.93
N PRO A 117 13.77 -39.94 24.69
CA PRO A 117 13.44 -38.81 23.84
C PRO A 117 11.95 -38.85 23.51
N VAL A 118 11.19 -37.93 24.09
CA VAL A 118 9.88 -37.57 23.58
C VAL A 118 10.17 -36.87 22.25
N LYS A 119 9.92 -37.59 21.15
CA LYS A 119 9.91 -36.99 19.82
C LYS A 119 9.00 -35.78 19.90
N SER A 120 9.58 -34.58 19.84
CA SER A 120 8.82 -33.36 19.58
C SER A 120 8.12 -33.58 18.26
N VAL A 121 6.83 -33.91 18.33
CA VAL A 121 5.95 -33.88 17.18
C VAL A 121 5.88 -32.41 16.82
N THR A 122 6.77 -31.97 15.94
CA THR A 122 6.55 -30.76 15.16
C THR A 122 5.15 -30.94 14.57
N PRO A 123 4.17 -30.06 14.84
CA PRO A 123 2.90 -30.15 14.14
C PRO A 123 3.25 -30.18 12.66
N PRO A 124 2.78 -31.18 11.89
CA PRO A 124 3.09 -31.24 10.49
C PRO A 124 2.65 -29.91 9.88
N VAL A 125 3.58 -29.21 9.23
CA VAL A 125 3.20 -28.26 8.19
C VAL A 125 2.37 -29.10 7.25
N ALA A 126 1.06 -28.94 7.31
CA ALA A 126 0.17 -29.55 6.37
C ALA A 126 0.60 -29.00 5.01
N THR A 127 1.38 -29.80 4.27
CA THR A 127 1.52 -29.63 2.84
C THR A 127 0.13 -29.96 2.29
N ASN A 128 -0.77 -28.98 2.37
CA ASN A 128 -2.07 -29.07 1.75
C ASN A 128 -1.80 -29.37 0.27
N PRO A 129 -2.31 -30.48 -0.28
CA PRO A 129 -2.26 -30.72 -1.71
C PRO A 129 -2.88 -29.51 -2.41
N GLY A 130 -2.09 -28.78 -3.22
CA GLY A 130 -2.52 -27.52 -3.83
C GLY A 130 -2.30 -26.26 -3.00
N ALA A 131 -1.39 -26.28 -2.01
CA ALA A 131 -0.88 -25.05 -1.42
C ALA A 131 -0.12 -24.23 -2.45
N VAL A 132 -0.38 -22.92 -2.48
CA VAL A 132 0.31 -22.00 -3.39
C VAL A 132 1.77 -21.86 -2.93
N PRO A 133 2.76 -22.00 -3.85
CA PRO A 133 4.16 -21.89 -3.48
C PRO A 133 4.49 -20.52 -2.85
N PRO A 134 5.42 -20.48 -1.88
CA PRO A 134 5.85 -19.22 -1.26
C PRO A 134 6.33 -18.19 -2.28
N GLU A 135 7.01 -18.59 -3.36
CA GLU A 135 7.47 -17.63 -4.37
C GLU A 135 6.33 -16.91 -5.10
N VAL A 136 5.14 -17.51 -5.17
CA VAL A 136 3.96 -16.87 -5.76
C VAL A 136 3.37 -15.88 -4.76
N ILE A 137 3.30 -16.26 -3.48
CA ILE A 137 2.85 -15.37 -2.39
C ILE A 137 3.72 -14.11 -2.34
N ASP A 138 5.05 -14.26 -2.40
CA ASP A 138 6.00 -13.14 -2.40
C ASP A 138 5.79 -12.18 -3.59
N ARG A 139 5.36 -12.69 -4.75
CA ARG A 139 5.01 -11.85 -5.91
C ARG A 139 3.76 -11.03 -5.66
N PHE A 140 2.73 -11.64 -5.06
CA PHE A 140 1.53 -10.91 -4.63
C PHE A 140 1.88 -9.82 -3.63
N ASP A 141 2.71 -10.13 -2.63
CA ASP A 141 3.15 -9.13 -1.68
C ASP A 141 3.86 -7.96 -2.35
N ARG A 142 4.82 -8.23 -3.23
CA ARG A 142 5.53 -7.17 -3.98
C ARG A 142 4.62 -6.36 -4.88
N ALA A 143 3.66 -6.99 -5.56
CA ALA A 143 2.74 -6.27 -6.42
C ALA A 143 1.84 -5.33 -5.63
N PHE A 144 1.37 -5.74 -4.44
CA PHE A 144 0.62 -4.87 -3.55
C PHE A 144 1.47 -3.69 -3.04
N GLU A 145 2.74 -3.90 -2.72
CA GLU A 145 3.66 -2.80 -2.36
C GLU A 145 3.85 -1.81 -3.50
N ASN A 146 4.07 -2.31 -4.72
CA ASN A 146 4.27 -1.49 -5.91
C ASN A 146 3.07 -0.58 -6.21
N VAL A 147 1.87 -0.96 -5.77
CA VAL A 147 0.66 -0.14 -5.89
C VAL A 147 0.33 0.67 -4.63
N GLY A 148 1.27 0.77 -3.69
CA GLY A 148 1.16 1.61 -2.49
C GLY A 148 0.36 0.98 -1.34
N ILE A 149 0.22 -0.34 -1.31
CA ILE A 149 -0.42 -1.10 -0.23
C ILE A 149 0.66 -1.77 0.62
N PHE A 150 0.99 -1.13 1.74
CA PHE A 150 2.08 -1.56 2.61
C PHE A 150 1.62 -2.53 3.70
N GLU A 151 0.45 -2.26 4.29
CA GLU A 151 -0.18 -3.14 5.27
C GLU A 151 -1.00 -4.21 4.54
N LYS A 152 -0.38 -5.38 4.38
CA LYS A 152 -0.92 -6.54 3.68
C LYS A 152 -0.57 -7.82 4.41
N LYS A 153 -1.39 -8.83 4.21
CA LYS A 153 -1.12 -10.20 4.61
C LYS A 153 -1.71 -11.13 3.57
N VAL A 154 -0.84 -11.80 2.82
CA VAL A 154 -1.24 -12.80 1.83
C VAL A 154 -1.00 -14.19 2.39
N VAL A 155 -2.01 -15.05 2.32
CA VAL A 155 -1.95 -16.44 2.80
C VAL A 155 -2.54 -17.38 1.77
N SER A 156 -1.93 -18.56 1.62
CA SER A 156 -2.52 -19.65 0.82
C SER A 156 -3.68 -20.27 1.58
N THR A 157 -4.85 -20.36 0.94
CA THR A 157 -6.06 -20.99 1.50
C THR A 157 -6.22 -22.44 1.04
N GLY A 158 -5.30 -22.95 0.21
CA GLY A 158 -5.37 -24.29 -0.38
C GLY A 158 -6.14 -24.31 -1.70
N GLY A 159 -5.99 -25.38 -2.49
CA GLY A 159 -6.64 -25.52 -3.79
C GLY A 159 -6.33 -24.37 -4.75
N ASN A 160 -5.05 -24.01 -4.89
CA ASN A 160 -4.60 -22.92 -5.78
C ASN A 160 -5.27 -21.56 -5.50
N SER A 161 -5.70 -21.35 -4.26
CA SER A 161 -6.40 -20.15 -3.85
C SER A 161 -5.61 -19.37 -2.81
N LEU A 162 -5.74 -18.05 -2.86
CA LEU A 162 -5.07 -17.12 -1.95
C LEU A 162 -6.10 -16.23 -1.27
N ARG A 163 -5.77 -15.79 -0.06
CA ARG A 163 -6.46 -14.71 0.64
C ARG A 163 -5.47 -13.58 0.87
N ALA A 164 -5.85 -12.37 0.50
CA ALA A 164 -5.08 -11.16 0.77
C ALA A 164 -5.90 -10.24 1.67
N ASP A 165 -5.44 -10.05 2.91
CA ASP A 165 -5.94 -9.01 3.80
C ASP A 165 -5.15 -7.73 3.53
N LEU A 166 -5.82 -6.66 3.09
CA LEU A 166 -5.20 -5.43 2.61
C LEU A 166 -5.78 -4.21 3.35
N VAL A 167 -4.96 -3.20 3.60
CA VAL A 167 -5.42 -1.89 4.10
C VAL A 167 -5.46 -0.87 2.97
N THR A 168 -6.65 -0.39 2.64
CA THR A 168 -6.92 0.53 1.53
C THR A 168 -7.82 1.67 2.01
N ASP A 169 -7.24 2.85 2.24
CA ASP A 169 -7.96 4.04 2.72
C ASP A 169 -8.63 4.86 1.62
N THR A 170 -8.29 4.59 0.35
CA THR A 170 -8.80 5.32 -0.81
C THR A 170 -9.35 4.37 -1.85
N GLU A 171 -10.33 4.86 -2.62
CA GLU A 171 -10.91 4.13 -3.75
C GLU A 171 -9.83 3.75 -4.78
N GLU A 172 -8.90 4.65 -5.07
CA GLU A 172 -7.77 4.39 -5.95
C GLU A 172 -6.94 3.17 -5.48
N ARG A 173 -6.64 3.06 -4.18
CA ARG A 173 -5.92 1.89 -3.64
C ARG A 173 -6.73 0.60 -3.78
N VAL A 174 -8.05 0.66 -3.65
CA VAL A 174 -8.92 -0.49 -3.89
C VAL A 174 -8.83 -0.94 -5.35
N PHE A 175 -8.95 -0.01 -6.31
CA PHE A 175 -8.85 -0.35 -7.73
C PHE A 175 -7.45 -0.84 -8.12
N ASN A 176 -6.40 -0.26 -7.54
CA ASN A 176 -5.05 -0.73 -7.75
C ASN A 176 -4.83 -2.13 -7.16
N ALA A 177 -5.41 -2.45 -6.00
CA ALA A 177 -5.37 -3.81 -5.43
C ALA A 177 -6.03 -4.83 -6.36
N ILE A 178 -7.22 -4.51 -6.88
CA ILE A 178 -7.96 -5.34 -7.84
C ILE A 178 -7.10 -5.57 -9.08
N SER A 179 -6.47 -4.51 -9.59
CA SER A 179 -5.63 -4.57 -10.81
C SER A 179 -4.36 -5.39 -10.60
N ALA A 180 -3.68 -5.22 -9.46
CA ALA A 180 -2.50 -6.00 -9.11
C ALA A 180 -2.83 -7.49 -8.98
N ALA A 181 -3.96 -7.81 -8.33
CA ALA A 181 -4.44 -9.17 -8.18
C ALA A 181 -4.81 -9.80 -9.54
N SER A 182 -5.58 -9.10 -10.38
CA SER A 182 -5.97 -9.62 -11.70
C SER A 182 -4.76 -9.84 -12.60
N PHE A 183 -3.84 -8.88 -12.63
CA PHE A 183 -2.60 -8.97 -13.38
C PHE A 183 -1.79 -10.17 -12.94
N LEU A 184 -1.60 -10.39 -11.63
CA LEU A 184 -0.86 -11.56 -11.15
C LEU A 184 -1.60 -12.86 -11.36
N MET A 185 -2.93 -12.91 -11.33
CA MET A 185 -3.66 -14.15 -11.62
C MET A 185 -3.51 -14.61 -13.08
N VAL A 186 -3.52 -13.65 -14.01
CA VAL A 186 -3.41 -13.89 -15.46
C VAL A 186 -1.95 -14.02 -15.89
N ARG A 187 -1.12 -13.08 -15.44
CA ARG A 187 0.26 -12.85 -15.88
C ARG A 187 1.31 -13.17 -14.83
N ASN A 188 1.05 -14.10 -13.90
CA ASN A 188 2.04 -14.58 -12.91
C ASN A 188 3.35 -15.16 -13.49
N ALA A 189 3.70 -14.89 -14.75
CA ALA A 189 5.04 -14.94 -15.29
C ALA A 189 5.73 -16.30 -15.03
N GLY A 190 5.33 -17.30 -15.82
CA GLY A 190 6.08 -18.55 -16.04
C GLY A 190 5.50 -19.82 -15.40
N GLN A 191 4.43 -20.38 -15.97
CA GLN A 191 3.98 -21.80 -15.97
C GLN A 191 4.03 -22.70 -14.70
N SER A 192 4.48 -22.26 -13.53
CA SER A 192 4.72 -23.17 -12.41
C SER A 192 3.45 -23.54 -11.63
N VAL A 193 2.58 -22.58 -11.31
CA VAL A 193 1.30 -22.83 -10.61
C VAL A 193 0.19 -21.92 -11.13
N ARG A 194 -0.97 -22.50 -11.41
CA ARG A 194 -2.20 -21.80 -11.76
C ARG A 194 -2.88 -21.34 -10.47
N ILE A 195 -3.26 -20.07 -10.38
CA ILE A 195 -4.11 -19.55 -9.30
C ILE A 195 -5.56 -19.51 -9.81
N ASP A 196 -6.46 -20.18 -9.10
CA ASP A 196 -7.86 -20.31 -9.50
C ASP A 196 -8.74 -19.23 -8.85
N MET A 197 -8.41 -18.80 -7.63
CA MET A 197 -9.16 -17.78 -6.90
C MET A 197 -8.27 -16.94 -5.99
N VAL A 198 -8.56 -15.64 -5.90
CA VAL A 198 -7.98 -14.73 -4.91
C VAL A 198 -9.12 -14.05 -4.15
N GLU A 199 -9.16 -14.25 -2.84
CA GLU A 199 -10.05 -13.51 -1.97
C GLU A 199 -9.35 -12.24 -1.46
N LEU A 200 -9.88 -11.08 -1.82
CA LEU A 200 -9.41 -9.78 -1.34
C LEU A 200 -10.28 -9.33 -0.16
N TYR A 201 -9.65 -9.06 0.97
CA TYR A 201 -10.26 -8.50 2.16
C TYR A 201 -9.67 -7.12 2.40
N MET A 202 -10.35 -6.09 1.92
CA MET A 202 -9.90 -4.72 2.03
C MET A 202 -10.58 -4.00 3.19
N ARG A 203 -9.78 -3.40 4.05
CA ARG A 203 -10.23 -2.59 5.20
C ARG A 203 -9.56 -1.22 5.19
N THR A 204 -10.16 -0.24 5.82
CA THR A 204 -9.51 1.06 6.08
C THR A 204 -8.62 0.95 7.32
N THR A 205 -7.70 1.89 7.49
CA THR A 205 -6.87 2.07 8.70
C THR A 205 -7.72 2.25 9.97
N THR A 206 -8.93 2.80 9.83
CA THR A 206 -9.92 2.93 10.92
C THR A 206 -10.67 1.64 11.24
N GLY A 207 -10.38 0.53 10.53
CA GLY A 207 -11.03 -0.77 10.71
C GLY A 207 -12.37 -0.91 9.98
N GLY A 208 -12.75 0.06 9.14
CA GLY A 208 -13.94 -0.02 8.29
C GLY A 208 -13.74 -1.01 7.13
N ILE A 209 -14.83 -1.55 6.59
CA ILE A 209 -14.77 -2.41 5.40
C ILE A 209 -14.64 -1.51 4.17
N ALA A 210 -13.55 -1.68 3.41
CA ALA A 210 -13.34 -0.99 2.13
C ALA A 210 -13.85 -1.83 0.95
N GLY A 211 -13.93 -3.15 1.14
CA GLY A 211 -14.60 -4.07 0.22
C GLY A 211 -14.07 -5.49 0.37
N ARG A 212 -14.90 -6.48 0.03
CA ARG A 212 -14.46 -7.87 -0.07
C ARG A 212 -14.74 -8.39 -1.46
N PHE A 213 -13.79 -9.13 -2.04
CA PHE A 213 -13.92 -9.66 -3.39
C PHE A 213 -13.48 -11.10 -3.42
N GLN A 214 -14.20 -11.91 -4.16
CA GLN A 214 -13.75 -13.23 -4.56
C GLN A 214 -13.47 -13.17 -6.06
N MET A 215 -12.21 -12.94 -6.41
CA MET A 215 -11.78 -12.84 -7.79
C MET A 215 -11.48 -14.24 -8.32
N THR A 216 -12.27 -14.71 -9.28
CA THR A 216 -11.95 -15.93 -10.02
C THR A 216 -10.98 -15.63 -11.14
N ARG A 217 -10.40 -16.68 -11.73
CA ARG A 217 -9.53 -16.53 -12.89
C ARG A 217 -10.22 -15.88 -14.09
N GLU A 218 -11.48 -16.22 -14.32
CA GLU A 218 -12.29 -15.66 -15.42
C GLU A 218 -12.51 -14.16 -15.21
N ASP A 219 -12.80 -13.75 -13.98
CA ASP A 219 -12.92 -12.34 -13.60
C ASP A 219 -11.60 -11.59 -13.84
N ALA A 220 -10.46 -12.20 -13.44
CA ALA A 220 -9.14 -11.63 -13.64
C ALA A 220 -8.79 -11.49 -15.14
N GLU A 221 -9.15 -12.47 -15.97
CA GLU A 221 -8.97 -12.40 -17.42
C GLU A 221 -9.85 -11.32 -18.06
N ALA A 222 -11.09 -11.16 -17.60
CA ALA A 222 -11.98 -10.11 -18.08
C ALA A 222 -11.44 -8.70 -17.75
N LEU A 223 -10.82 -8.54 -16.58
CA LEU A 223 -10.12 -7.32 -16.17
C LEU A 223 -8.84 -7.08 -16.99
N ASP A 224 -7.98 -8.10 -17.19
CA ASP A 224 -6.74 -7.96 -17.96
C ASP A 224 -7.01 -7.66 -19.44
N LYS A 225 -8.05 -8.28 -20.02
CA LYS A 225 -8.52 -8.02 -21.39
C LYS A 225 -9.34 -6.74 -21.51
N HIS A 226 -9.55 -6.00 -20.42
CA HIS A 226 -10.36 -4.78 -20.37
C HIS A 226 -11.79 -4.97 -20.91
N THR A 227 -12.33 -6.19 -20.80
CA THR A 227 -13.72 -6.50 -21.17
C THR A 227 -14.69 -5.94 -20.12
N ILE A 228 -14.25 -5.86 -18.87
CA ILE A 228 -14.93 -5.15 -17.79
C ILE A 228 -13.97 -4.13 -17.19
N SER A 229 -14.47 -2.96 -16.80
CA SER A 229 -13.68 -1.96 -16.08
C SER A 229 -13.52 -2.34 -14.60
N GLN A 230 -12.51 -1.79 -13.93
CA GLN A 230 -12.30 -1.99 -12.48
C GLN A 230 -13.49 -1.46 -11.66
N GLN A 231 -14.06 -0.33 -12.09
CA GLN A 231 -15.23 0.29 -11.46
C GLN A 231 -16.46 -0.61 -11.61
N GLU A 232 -16.69 -1.13 -12.82
CA GLU A 232 -17.79 -2.06 -13.08
C GLU A 232 -17.62 -3.36 -12.29
N TYR A 233 -16.40 -3.89 -12.25
CA TYR A 233 -16.08 -5.07 -11.43
C TYR A 233 -16.34 -4.81 -9.95
N PHE A 234 -15.87 -3.67 -9.43
CA PHE A 234 -16.08 -3.27 -8.04
C PHE A 234 -17.58 -3.26 -7.70
N VAL A 235 -18.40 -2.56 -8.49
CA VAL A 235 -19.84 -2.46 -8.24
C VAL A 235 -20.54 -3.82 -8.34
N ARG A 236 -20.13 -4.69 -9.27
CA ARG A 236 -20.79 -5.99 -9.50
C ARG A 236 -20.40 -7.07 -8.51
N LYS A 237 -19.18 -7.04 -7.98
CA LYS A 237 -18.56 -8.18 -7.28
C LYS A 237 -18.16 -7.87 -5.84
N VAL A 238 -18.35 -6.62 -5.38
CA VAL A 238 -18.13 -6.28 -3.98
C VAL A 238 -19.09 -7.04 -3.08
N LEU A 239 -18.53 -7.65 -2.04
CA LEU A 239 -19.25 -8.31 -0.96
C LEU A 239 -19.14 -7.42 0.29
N TYR A 240 -20.27 -7.16 0.95
CA TYR A 240 -20.35 -6.41 2.21
C TYR A 240 -20.39 -7.37 3.41
#